data_AF-B7Q5S4-F1
#
_entry.id   AF-B7Q5S4-F1
#
_cell.length_a   1.000
_cell.length_b   1.000
_cell.length_c   1.000
_cell.angle_alpha   90.00
_cell.angle_beta   90.00
_cell.angle_gamma   90.00
#
_symmetry.space_group_name_H-M   'P 1'
#
loop_
_entity.id
_entity.type
_entity.pdbx_description
1 polymer ?
#
loop_
_entity_poly.entity_id
_entity_poly.type
_entity_poly.pdbx_seq_one_letter_code
_entity_poly.pdbx_strand_id
1 'polypeptide(L)'
;MAEHSELVTEMCVVEKMSTQERLKHARKRRQQQLKKWTQHERDLQKGKGKAGPRAALRAGAPAQEYKVHFVPSVMLLEAAARNDVDEGGWLLSTAHPSDS
;
A
#
# COMPACT_ATOMS: atom_id res chain seq x y z
N MET A 1 -11.70 9.23 7.57
CA MET A 1 -10.54 9.78 8.33
C MET A 1 -11.06 10.79 9.35
N ALA A 2 -10.25 11.25 10.31
CA ALA A 2 -10.65 12.37 11.16
C ALA A 2 -10.61 13.67 10.34
N GLU A 3 -11.55 14.57 10.57
CA GLU A 3 -11.64 15.84 9.85
C GLU A 3 -10.73 16.90 10.51
N HIS A 4 -10.34 17.93 9.77
CA HIS A 4 -9.38 18.93 10.28
C HIS A 4 -9.94 19.68 11.50
N SER A 5 -11.23 20.02 11.52
CA SER A 5 -11.86 20.68 12.66
C SER A 5 -11.90 19.79 13.91
N GLU A 6 -12.07 18.48 13.75
CA GLU A 6 -11.98 17.51 14.86
C GLU A 6 -10.58 17.49 15.49
N LEU A 7 -9.54 17.61 14.67
CA LEU A 7 -8.15 17.65 15.15
C LEU A 7 -7.84 18.95 15.89
N VAL A 8 -8.29 20.09 15.37
CA VAL A 8 -8.06 21.41 15.97
C VAL A 8 -8.78 21.53 17.31
N THR A 9 -10.03 21.07 17.41
CA THR A 9 -10.78 21.08 18.68
C THR A 9 -10.15 20.18 19.74
N GLU A 10 -9.63 19.03 19.33
CA GLU A 10 -8.94 18.07 20.21
C GLU A 10 -7.61 18.63 20.74
N MET A 11 -6.89 19.47 19.99
CA MET A 11 -5.65 20.11 20.46
C MET A 11 -5.88 20.99 21.71
N CYS A 12 -6.91 21.82 21.71
CA CYS A 12 -7.28 22.66 22.87
C CYS A 12 -7.59 21.83 24.13
N VAL A 13 -8.04 20.59 23.97
CA VAL A 13 -8.32 19.67 25.08
C VAL A 13 -7.03 19.02 25.57
N VAL A 14 -6.18 18.55 24.65
CA VAL A 14 -4.90 17.89 24.94
C VAL A 14 -3.92 18.82 25.66
N GLU A 15 -3.94 20.12 25.39
CA GLU A 15 -3.12 21.13 26.09
C GLU A 15 -3.42 21.21 27.59
N LYS A 16 -4.68 21.00 27.97
CA LYS A 16 -5.14 21.06 29.37
C LYS A 16 -4.90 19.76 30.13
N MET A 17 -4.53 18.68 29.45
CA MET A 17 -4.32 17.35 30.03
C MET A 17 -2.91 17.22 30.62
N SER A 18 -2.79 16.49 31.73
CA SER A 18 -1.49 16.08 32.25
C SER A 18 -0.77 15.12 31.30
N THR A 19 0.54 14.95 31.46
CA THR A 19 1.34 14.07 30.59
C THR A 19 0.83 12.62 30.56
N GLN A 20 0.36 12.09 31.69
CA GLN A 20 -0.20 10.73 31.75
C GLN A 20 -1.53 10.62 30.99
N GLU A 21 -2.39 11.63 31.09
CA GLU A 21 -3.66 11.67 30.37
C GLU A 21 -3.46 11.82 28.87
N ARG A 22 -2.48 12.64 28.44
CA ARG A 22 -2.06 12.74 27.03
C ARG A 22 -1.61 11.39 26.46
N LEU A 23 -0.85 10.61 27.22
CA LEU A 23 -0.43 9.27 26.79
C LEU A 23 -1.62 8.32 26.62
N LYS A 24 -2.58 8.31 27.55
CA LYS A 24 -3.81 7.51 27.43
C LYS A 24 -4.63 7.94 26.20
N HIS A 25 -4.75 9.24 25.99
CA HIS A 25 -5.47 9.82 24.87
C HIS A 25 -4.84 9.45 23.52
N ALA A 26 -3.52 9.58 23.38
CA ALA A 26 -2.79 9.21 22.17
C ALA A 26 -2.96 7.72 21.82
N ARG A 27 -2.88 6.83 22.82
CA ARG A 27 -3.13 5.39 22.64
C ARG A 27 -4.55 5.12 22.15
N LYS A 28 -5.56 5.74 22.77
CA LYS A 28 -6.97 5.61 22.37
C LYS A 28 -7.19 6.11 20.93
N ARG A 29 -6.62 7.26 20.58
CA ARG A 29 -6.71 7.82 19.22
C ARG A 29 -6.06 6.92 18.19
N ARG A 30 -4.88 6.37 18.47
CA ARG A 30 -4.21 5.41 17.57
C ARG A 30 -5.07 4.17 17.32
N GLN A 31 -5.69 3.61 18.36
CA GLN A 31 -6.60 2.47 18.21
C GLN A 31 -7.81 2.81 17.34
N GLN A 32 -8.41 3.99 17.51
CA GLN A 32 -9.53 4.45 16.68
C GLN A 32 -9.13 4.64 15.22
N GLN A 33 -7.95 5.22 14.97
CA GLN A 33 -7.42 5.36 13.61
C GLN A 33 -7.24 4.01 12.94
N LEU A 34 -6.67 3.02 13.64
CA LEU A 34 -6.52 1.67 13.11
C LEU A 34 -7.88 1.03 12.78
N LYS A 35 -8.89 1.18 13.63
CA LYS A 35 -10.25 0.68 13.35
C LYS A 35 -10.89 1.36 12.14
N LYS A 36 -10.78 2.69 12.03
CA LYS A 36 -11.27 3.43 10.87
C LYS A 36 -10.51 3.03 9.60
N TRP A 37 -9.21 2.77 9.71
CA TRP A 37 -8.36 2.31 8.61
C TRP A 37 -8.75 0.92 8.13
N THR A 38 -8.91 -0.07 9.02
CA THR A 38 -9.32 -1.43 8.62
C THR A 38 -10.69 -1.46 7.95
N GLN A 39 -11.62 -0.61 8.39
CA GLN A 39 -12.90 -0.42 7.72
C GLN A 39 -12.72 0.18 6.32
N HIS A 40 -11.93 1.24 6.20
CA HIS A 40 -11.64 1.88 4.92
C HIS A 40 -10.94 0.94 3.94
N GLU A 41 -9.98 0.12 4.39
CA GLU A 41 -9.34 -0.90 3.55
C GLU A 41 -10.34 -1.95 3.06
N ARG A 42 -11.25 -2.40 3.92
CA ARG A 42 -12.32 -3.32 3.53
C ARG A 42 -13.23 -2.71 2.48
N ASP A 43 -13.57 -1.44 2.60
CA ASP A 43 -14.45 -0.76 1.64
C ASP A 43 -13.74 -0.52 0.30
N LEU A 44 -12.44 -0.18 0.32
CA LEU A 44 -11.60 -0.13 -0.88
C LEU A 44 -11.47 -1.50 -1.56
N GLN A 45 -11.35 -2.58 -0.77
CA GLN A 45 -11.26 -3.94 -1.30
C GLN A 45 -12.59 -4.44 -1.88
N LYS A 46 -13.73 -3.96 -1.35
CA LYS A 46 -15.06 -4.21 -1.93
C LYS A 46 -15.29 -3.42 -3.23
N GLY A 47 -14.77 -2.20 -3.34
CA GLY A 47 -14.83 -1.38 -4.55
C GLY A 47 -13.89 -1.86 -5.66
N LYS A 48 -12.75 -2.46 -5.30
CA LYS A 48 -11.89 -3.23 -6.21
C LYS A 48 -12.49 -4.61 -6.44
N GLY A 49 -13.57 -4.68 -7.22
CA GLY A 49 -14.18 -5.95 -7.58
C GLY A 49 -13.15 -6.93 -8.13
N LYS A 50 -12.94 -8.06 -7.41
CA LYS A 50 -12.29 -9.36 -7.75
C LYS A 50 -11.04 -9.44 -8.64
N ALA A 51 -10.59 -8.37 -9.29
CA ALA A 51 -9.35 -8.32 -10.03
C ALA A 51 -8.30 -7.69 -9.12
N GLY A 52 -7.75 -8.50 -8.20
CA GLY A 52 -6.43 -8.17 -7.67
C GLY A 52 -5.45 -8.02 -8.84
N PRO A 53 -4.32 -7.30 -8.68
CA PRO A 53 -3.33 -7.13 -9.75
C PRO A 53 -2.89 -8.46 -10.38
N ARG A 54 -2.94 -9.55 -9.61
CA ARG A 54 -2.67 -10.93 -10.06
C ARG A 54 -3.74 -11.54 -10.98
N ALA A 55 -5.01 -11.16 -10.84
CA ALA A 55 -6.09 -11.63 -11.71
C ALA A 55 -6.18 -10.83 -13.02
N ALA A 56 -5.78 -9.56 -13.01
CA ALA A 56 -5.64 -8.75 -14.23
C ALA A 56 -4.53 -9.27 -15.14
N LEU A 57 -3.39 -9.73 -14.60
CA LEU A 57 -2.32 -10.36 -15.39
C LEU A 57 -2.77 -11.67 -16.06
N ARG A 58 -3.68 -12.44 -15.45
CA ARG A 58 -4.14 -13.73 -15.99
C ARG A 58 -5.26 -13.61 -17.03
N ALA A 59 -5.94 -12.47 -17.12
CA ALA A 59 -7.13 -12.30 -17.95
C ALA A 59 -6.87 -11.58 -19.29
N GLY A 60 -5.61 -11.30 -19.66
CA GLY A 60 -5.28 -10.57 -20.89
C GLY A 60 -5.87 -9.15 -20.95
N ALA A 61 -6.38 -8.63 -19.83
CA ALA A 61 -6.73 -7.23 -19.70
C ALA A 61 -5.44 -6.41 -19.82
N PRO A 62 -5.45 -5.25 -20.51
CA PRO A 62 -4.26 -4.40 -20.56
C PRO A 62 -3.85 -4.14 -19.12
N ALA A 63 -2.68 -4.66 -18.75
CA ALA A 63 -2.10 -4.46 -17.44
C ALA A 63 -2.22 -2.96 -17.14
N GLN A 64 -2.76 -2.61 -15.97
CA GLN A 64 -2.70 -1.22 -15.48
C GLN A 64 -1.31 -0.70 -15.82
N GLU A 65 -1.22 0.23 -16.77
CA GLU A 65 0.05 0.75 -17.26
C GLU A 65 0.80 1.23 -16.02
N TYR A 66 1.85 0.50 -15.64
CA TYR A 66 2.68 0.88 -14.52
C TYR A 66 3.34 2.19 -14.93
N LYS A 67 2.79 3.32 -14.47
CA LYS A 67 3.27 4.65 -14.84
C LYS A 67 4.73 4.91 -14.43
N VAL A 68 5.29 4.02 -13.60
CA VAL A 68 6.68 4.05 -13.14
C VAL A 68 7.33 2.72 -13.49
N HIS A 69 8.36 2.79 -14.33
CA HIS A 69 9.22 1.66 -14.67
C HIS A 69 10.62 1.87 -14.09
N PHE A 70 11.22 0.79 -13.61
CA PHE A 70 12.61 0.78 -13.13
C PHE A 70 13.50 0.10 -14.18
N VAL A 71 14.82 0.29 -14.05
CA VAL A 71 15.80 -0.36 -14.93
C VAL A 71 15.67 -1.89 -14.80
N PRO A 72 15.69 -2.67 -15.90
CA PRO A 72 15.51 -4.12 -15.86
C PRO A 72 16.46 -4.85 -14.89
N SER A 73 17.70 -4.38 -14.76
CA SER A 73 18.68 -4.95 -13.81
C SER A 73 18.25 -4.79 -12.35
N VAL A 74 17.63 -3.66 -12.00
CA VAL A 74 17.10 -3.43 -10.64
C VAL A 74 15.87 -4.30 -10.41
N MET A 75 14.98 -4.39 -11.41
CA MET A 75 13.80 -5.26 -11.32
C MET A 75 14.20 -6.73 -11.15
N LEU A 76 15.21 -7.20 -11.88
CA LEU A 76 15.71 -8.57 -11.79
C LEU A 76 16.34 -8.87 -10.43
N LEU A 77 17.15 -7.94 -9.91
CA LEU A 77 17.76 -8.06 -8.59
C LEU A 77 16.70 -8.14 -7.48
N GLU A 78 15.67 -7.30 -7.55
CA GLU A 78 14.55 -7.30 -6.61
C GLU A 78 13.70 -8.58 -6.73
N ALA A 79 13.43 -9.06 -7.94
CA ALA A 79 12.70 -10.32 -8.16
C ALA A 79 13.47 -11.52 -7.57
N ALA A 80 14.80 -11.56 -7.75
CA ALA A 80 15.66 -12.57 -7.15
C ALA A 80 15.68 -12.49 -5.61
N ALA A 81 15.76 -11.28 -5.05
CA ALA A 81 15.72 -11.07 -3.59
C ALA A 81 14.39 -11.52 -2.96
N ARG A 82 13.28 -11.41 -3.71
CA ARG A 82 11.94 -11.87 -3.29
C ARG A 82 11.68 -13.35 -3.61
N ASN A 83 12.63 -14.03 -4.23
CA ASN A 83 12.52 -15.42 -4.69
C ASN A 83 11.32 -15.63 -5.63
N ASP A 84 11.03 -14.63 -6.48
CA ASP A 84 9.98 -14.71 -7.51
C ASP A 84 10.61 -15.22 -8.82
N VAL A 85 10.68 -16.54 -8.95
CA VAL A 85 11.35 -17.22 -10.08
C VAL A 85 10.61 -16.98 -11.39
N ASP A 86 9.29 -16.85 -11.35
CA ASP A 86 8.46 -16.58 -12.52
C ASP A 86 8.73 -15.15 -13.04
N GLU A 87 8.76 -14.16 -12.15
CA GLU A 87 9.09 -12.77 -12.51
C GLU A 87 10.55 -12.63 -12.99
N GLY A 88 11.50 -13.29 -12.31
CA GLY A 88 12.91 -13.30 -12.72
C GLY A 88 13.12 -13.94 -14.09
N GLY A 89 12.44 -15.05 -14.39
CA GLY A 89 12.50 -15.72 -15.70
C GLY A 89 11.91 -14.86 -16.82
N TRP A 90 10.77 -14.21 -16.57
CA TRP A 90 10.17 -13.28 -17.52
C TRP A 90 11.07 -12.04 -17.75
N LEU A 91 11.66 -11.48 -16.69
CA LEU A 91 12.60 -10.36 -16.79
C LEU A 91 13.87 -10.73 -17.56
N LEU A 92 14.39 -11.94 -17.40
CA LEU A 92 15.54 -12.43 -18.17
C LEU A 92 15.18 -12.63 -19.65
N SER A 93 14.03 -13.22 -19.94
CA SER A 93 13.55 -13.43 -21.31
C SER A 93 13.22 -12.13 -22.05
N THR A 94 12.93 -11.04 -21.33
CA THR A 94 12.61 -9.73 -21.92
C THR A 94 13.81 -8.78 -21.92
N ALA A 95 14.74 -8.90 -20.96
CA ALA A 95 15.97 -8.11 -20.89
C ALA A 95 17.06 -8.61 -21.86
N HIS A 96 17.03 -9.89 -22.22
CA HIS A 96 17.84 -10.45 -23.31
C HIS A 96 16.92 -10.83 -24.47
N PRO A 97 16.49 -9.89 -25.33
CA PRO A 97 16.11 -10.29 -26.68
C PRO A 97 17.35 -10.94 -27.28
N SER A 98 17.24 -12.23 -27.59
CA SER A 98 18.24 -12.96 -28.35
C SER A 98 18.54 -12.17 -29.62
N ASP A 99 19.61 -11.39 -29.63
CA ASP A 99 20.28 -11.00 -30.87
C ASP A 99 20.69 -12.32 -31.53
N SER A 100 20.31 -12.44 -32.80
CA SER A 100 20.39 -13.67 -33.60
C SER A 100 21.81 -14.20 -33.76
#